data_AF-A0A2N5FDN6-F1
#
_entry.id   AF-A0A2N5FDN6-F1
#
_cell.length_a   1.000
_cell.length_b   1.000
_cell.length_c   1.000
_cell.angle_alpha   90.00
_cell.angle_beta   90.00
_cell.angle_gamma   90.00
#
_symmetry.space_group_name_H-M   'P 1'
#
loop_
_entity.id
_entity.type
_entity.pdbx_description
1 polymer ?
#
loop_
_entity_poly.entity_id
_entity_poly.type
_entity_poly.pdbx_seq_one_letter_code
_entity_poly.pdbx_strand_id
1 'polypeptide(L)'
;MEQIHNIISSNIKKIREKRKMSLDELSFLSGVSKSLLRQIEKEESNPTISTLWKIANGLKIPFTSLIEYETPDTEMVKKEEIQPLLEDNGRYRLYPYFPFEDQKPFESYSVEMEPMASLNADPHTPGTIECITVFSGTLCLTVQNKKHIIQAGDSIKFKADNPHSYLNPGKELTNLSMIVYYPES
;
A
#
# COMPACT_ATOMS: atom_id res chain seq x y z
N MET A 1 -13.13 -5.08 -7.92
CA MET A 1 -14.40 -4.72 -7.26
C MET A 1 -14.82 -5.71 -6.16
N GLU A 2 -14.16 -6.87 -6.00
CA GLU A 2 -14.48 -7.91 -4.99
C GLU A 2 -14.00 -7.62 -3.55
N GLN A 3 -13.27 -6.52 -3.30
CA GLN A 3 -12.61 -6.30 -2.00
C GLN A 3 -13.58 -5.91 -0.86
N ILE A 4 -14.64 -5.14 -1.13
CA ILE A 4 -15.42 -4.54 -0.04
C ILE A 4 -16.38 -5.50 0.67
N HIS A 5 -16.91 -6.50 -0.05
CA HIS A 5 -17.79 -7.50 0.57
C HIS A 5 -17.01 -8.41 1.53
N ASN A 6 -15.76 -8.75 1.19
CA ASN A 6 -14.88 -9.56 2.05
C ASN A 6 -14.53 -8.80 3.34
N ILE A 7 -14.26 -7.50 3.22
CA ILE A 7 -14.01 -6.62 4.37
C ILE A 7 -15.23 -6.59 5.30
N ILE A 8 -16.42 -6.37 4.74
CA ILE A 8 -17.67 -6.37 5.50
C ILE A 8 -17.90 -7.70 6.21
N SER A 9 -17.78 -8.81 5.48
CA SER A 9 -17.91 -10.17 6.04
C SER A 9 -16.95 -10.39 7.21
N SER A 10 -15.67 -10.10 6.99
CA SER A 10 -14.60 -10.25 7.98
C SER A 10 -14.84 -9.38 9.22
N ASN A 11 -15.18 -8.10 9.04
CA ASN A 11 -15.43 -7.16 10.13
C ASN A 11 -16.63 -7.56 10.99
N ILE A 12 -17.75 -7.96 10.36
CA ILE A 12 -18.94 -8.43 11.09
C ILE A 12 -18.56 -9.63 11.97
N LYS A 13 -17.91 -10.64 11.38
CA LYS A 13 -17.52 -11.86 12.08
C LYS A 13 -16.56 -11.56 13.23
N LYS A 14 -15.51 -10.78 12.97
CA LYS A 14 -14.47 -10.41 13.93
C LYS A 14 -15.05 -9.66 15.13
N ILE A 15 -15.89 -8.64 14.89
CA ILE A 15 -16.47 -7.85 15.97
C ILE A 15 -17.43 -8.70 16.81
N ARG A 16 -18.23 -9.55 16.15
CA ARG A 16 -19.12 -10.50 16.81
C ARG A 16 -18.34 -11.47 17.71
N GLU A 17 -17.28 -12.09 17.18
CA GLU A 17 -16.45 -13.07 17.90
C GLU A 17 -15.64 -12.43 19.03
N LYS A 18 -15.07 -11.23 18.83
CA LYS A 18 -14.39 -10.45 19.87
C LYS A 18 -15.29 -10.18 21.07
N ARG A 19 -16.60 -10.05 20.84
CA ARG A 19 -17.62 -9.86 21.88
C ARG A 19 -18.28 -11.15 22.37
N LYS A 20 -17.80 -12.31 21.90
CA LYS A 20 -18.35 -13.64 22.21
C LYS A 20 -19.85 -13.75 21.90
N MET A 21 -20.33 -13.00 20.91
CA MET A 21 -21.73 -13.02 20.50
C MET A 21 -21.99 -14.18 19.53
N SER A 22 -23.09 -14.88 19.72
CA SER A 22 -23.62 -15.85 18.77
C SER A 22 -24.33 -15.17 17.60
N LEU A 23 -24.52 -15.91 16.50
CA LEU A 23 -25.35 -15.43 15.38
C LEU A 23 -26.82 -15.23 15.79
N ASP A 24 -27.31 -15.99 16.77
CA ASP A 24 -28.66 -15.83 17.31
C ASP A 24 -28.80 -14.50 18.06
N GLU A 25 -27.83 -14.16 18.92
CA GLU A 25 -27.81 -12.89 19.65
C GLU A 25 -27.69 -11.70 18.70
N LEU A 26 -26.81 -11.78 17.71
CA LEU A 26 -26.70 -10.71 16.70
C LEU A 26 -27.99 -10.59 15.88
N SER A 27 -28.64 -11.72 15.55
CA SER A 27 -29.91 -11.72 14.84
C SER A 27 -30.99 -10.98 15.62
N PHE A 28 -31.08 -11.27 16.92
CA PHE A 28 -32.01 -10.59 17.83
C PHE A 28 -31.75 -9.09 17.94
N LEU A 29 -30.48 -8.68 18.10
CA LEU A 29 -30.12 -7.27 18.30
C LEU A 29 -30.19 -6.42 17.03
N SER A 30 -29.87 -7.00 15.87
CA SER A 30 -29.89 -6.29 14.58
C SER A 30 -31.24 -6.36 13.87
N GLY A 31 -32.10 -7.33 14.21
CA GLY A 31 -33.31 -7.62 13.44
C GLY A 31 -33.03 -8.19 12.05
N VAL A 32 -31.82 -8.69 11.80
CA VAL A 32 -31.43 -9.42 10.58
C VAL A 32 -31.50 -10.91 10.86
N SER A 33 -32.04 -11.71 9.94
CA SER A 33 -32.19 -13.15 10.18
C SER A 33 -30.84 -13.85 10.34
N LYS A 34 -30.78 -14.85 11.25
CA LYS A 34 -29.58 -15.68 11.47
C LYS A 34 -29.05 -16.29 10.17
N SER A 35 -29.95 -16.73 9.29
CA SER A 35 -29.58 -17.30 7.99
C SER A 35 -28.85 -16.29 7.12
N LEU A 36 -29.35 -15.07 7.04
CA LEU A 36 -28.72 -14.01 6.24
C LEU A 36 -27.38 -13.58 6.85
N LEU A 37 -27.29 -13.44 8.17
CA LEU A 37 -26.02 -13.15 8.85
C LEU A 37 -24.97 -14.22 8.55
N ARG A 38 -25.35 -15.51 8.56
CA ARG A 38 -24.45 -16.61 8.24
C ARG A 38 -23.97 -16.57 6.79
N GLN A 39 -24.85 -16.22 5.85
CA GLN A 39 -24.48 -16.08 4.45
C GLN A 39 -23.54 -14.90 4.23
N ILE A 40 -23.79 -13.76 4.90
CA ILE A 40 -22.90 -12.58 4.83
C ILE A 40 -21.50 -12.93 5.37
N GLU A 41 -21.38 -13.54 6.55
CA GLU A 41 -20.08 -13.92 7.14
C GLU A 41 -19.32 -15.01 6.36
N LYS A 42 -19.99 -15.67 5.40
CA LYS A 42 -19.39 -16.64 4.49
C LYS A 42 -19.17 -16.10 3.08
N GLU A 43 -19.45 -14.81 2.85
CA GLU A 43 -19.39 -14.18 1.53
C GLU A 43 -20.37 -14.80 0.51
N GLU A 44 -21.37 -15.53 0.97
CA GLU A 44 -22.41 -16.20 0.17
C GLU A 44 -23.57 -15.25 -0.20
N SER A 45 -23.60 -14.03 0.34
CA SER A 45 -24.64 -13.03 0.08
C SER A 45 -24.11 -11.60 0.12
N ASN A 46 -24.62 -10.75 -0.77
CA ASN A 46 -24.34 -9.33 -0.76
C ASN A 46 -25.44 -8.55 0.00
N PRO A 47 -25.18 -8.03 1.21
CA PRO A 47 -26.17 -7.31 2.00
C PRO A 47 -26.48 -5.93 1.41
N THR A 48 -27.73 -5.50 1.56
CA THR A 48 -28.10 -4.10 1.27
C THR A 48 -27.50 -3.13 2.31
N ILE A 49 -27.34 -1.85 1.95
CA ILE A 49 -26.92 -0.80 2.89
C ILE A 49 -27.83 -0.75 4.13
N SER A 50 -29.15 -0.94 3.96
CA SER A 50 -30.10 -1.01 5.07
C SER A 50 -29.82 -2.18 6.02
N THR A 51 -29.48 -3.35 5.47
CA THR A 51 -29.04 -4.52 6.24
C THR A 51 -27.77 -4.23 7.03
N LEU A 52 -26.78 -3.58 6.40
CA LEU A 52 -25.53 -3.21 7.07
C LEU A 52 -25.75 -2.21 8.22
N TRP A 53 -26.61 -1.21 8.05
CA TRP A 53 -26.99 -0.30 9.14
C TRP A 53 -27.64 -1.03 10.32
N LYS A 54 -28.53 -1.98 10.05
CA LYS A 54 -29.13 -2.83 11.08
C LYS A 54 -28.07 -3.63 11.84
N ILE A 55 -27.10 -4.21 11.13
CA ILE A 55 -25.99 -4.97 11.73
C ILE A 55 -25.11 -4.05 12.58
N ALA A 56 -24.70 -2.89 12.06
CA ALA A 56 -23.90 -1.91 12.80
C ALA A 56 -24.60 -1.45 14.08
N ASN A 57 -25.90 -1.16 14.01
CA ASN A 57 -26.71 -0.80 15.17
C ASN A 57 -26.82 -1.95 16.19
N GLY A 58 -27.06 -3.18 15.73
CA GLY A 58 -27.07 -4.37 16.60
C GLY A 58 -25.73 -4.63 17.28
N LEU A 59 -24.63 -4.34 16.58
CA LEU A 59 -23.27 -4.37 17.10
C LEU A 59 -22.89 -3.09 17.88
N LYS A 60 -23.73 -2.06 17.95
CA LYS A 60 -23.43 -0.77 18.60
C LYS A 60 -22.09 -0.19 18.17
N ILE A 61 -21.85 -0.14 16.86
CA ILE A 61 -20.65 0.45 16.24
C ILE A 61 -21.06 1.46 15.16
N PRO A 62 -20.19 2.42 14.81
CA PRO A 62 -20.37 3.20 13.59
C PRO A 62 -20.43 2.30 12.34
N PHE A 63 -21.19 2.70 11.32
CA PHE A 63 -21.25 2.00 10.04
C PHE A 63 -19.86 1.85 9.39
N THR A 64 -19.00 2.87 9.54
CA THR A 64 -17.64 2.89 8.99
C THR A 64 -16.79 1.71 9.48
N SER A 65 -17.01 1.24 10.71
CA SER A 65 -16.30 0.06 11.25
C SER A 65 -16.63 -1.26 10.53
N LEU A 66 -17.69 -1.32 9.71
CA LEU A 66 -17.97 -2.48 8.87
C LEU A 66 -17.18 -2.44 7.56
N ILE A 67 -16.80 -1.26 7.08
CA ILE A 67 -16.10 -1.06 5.80
C ILE A 67 -14.64 -0.66 5.98
N GLU A 68 -14.18 -0.60 7.23
CA GLU A 68 -12.81 -0.27 7.60
C GLU A 68 -11.88 -1.40 7.17
N TYR A 69 -10.83 -1.03 6.42
CA TYR A 69 -9.79 -1.96 6.03
C TYR A 69 -8.94 -2.24 7.25
N GLU A 70 -8.81 -3.51 7.64
CA GLU A 70 -7.85 -3.88 8.65
C GLU A 70 -6.45 -3.81 8.02
N THR A 71 -5.67 -2.81 8.42
CA THR A 71 -4.23 -2.80 8.17
C THR A 71 -3.60 -3.77 9.16
N PRO A 72 -2.97 -4.88 8.71
CA PRO A 72 -2.29 -5.77 9.63
C PRO A 72 -1.19 -5.01 10.38
N ASP A 73 -1.00 -5.31 11.67
CA ASP A 73 0.08 -4.71 12.49
C ASP A 73 1.47 -4.99 11.91
N THR A 74 1.59 -6.02 11.07
CA THR A 74 2.82 -6.40 10.37
C THR A 74 2.46 -6.94 9.00
N GLU A 75 3.16 -6.44 7.99
CA GLU A 75 3.03 -6.88 6.61
C GLU A 75 4.40 -7.34 6.11
N MET A 76 4.45 -8.53 5.51
CA MET A 76 5.64 -9.05 4.86
C MET A 76 5.30 -9.29 3.39
N VAL A 77 6.00 -8.59 2.50
CA VAL A 77 5.84 -8.74 1.06
C VAL A 77 7.06 -9.45 0.50
N LYS A 78 6.85 -10.54 -0.23
CA LYS A 78 7.95 -11.28 -0.87
C LYS A 78 8.19 -10.73 -2.28
N LYS A 79 9.46 -10.60 -2.66
CA LYS A 79 9.83 -10.05 -3.97
C LYS A 79 9.21 -10.84 -5.12
N GLU A 80 9.17 -12.17 -5.02
CA GLU A 80 8.61 -13.07 -6.03
C GLU A 80 7.09 -12.92 -6.23
N GLU A 81 6.39 -12.30 -5.28
CA GLU A 81 4.96 -12.00 -5.37
C GLU A 81 4.69 -10.62 -6.01
N ILE A 82 5.73 -9.80 -6.18
CA ILE A 82 5.64 -8.46 -6.77
C ILE A 82 5.84 -8.55 -8.29
N GLN A 83 4.87 -8.05 -9.04
CA GLN A 83 5.05 -7.75 -10.45
C GLN A 83 5.80 -6.41 -10.59
N PRO A 84 7.04 -6.37 -11.10
CA PRO A 84 7.78 -5.12 -11.24
C PRO A 84 7.19 -4.24 -12.34
N LEU A 85 7.29 -2.92 -12.13
CA LEU A 85 7.15 -1.92 -13.16
C LEU A 85 8.49 -1.82 -13.92
N LEU A 86 8.42 -1.93 -15.24
CA LEU A 86 9.58 -2.00 -16.12
C LEU A 86 9.70 -0.72 -16.93
N GLU A 87 10.86 -0.10 -16.88
CA GLU A 87 11.23 1.06 -17.68
C GLU A 87 12.55 0.81 -18.41
N ASP A 88 12.89 1.67 -19.36
CA ASP A 88 14.14 1.60 -20.13
C ASP A 88 14.37 0.21 -20.77
N ASN A 89 13.32 -0.30 -21.42
CA ASN A 89 13.29 -1.64 -22.02
C ASN A 89 13.58 -2.79 -21.03
N GLY A 90 13.15 -2.63 -19.77
CA GLY A 90 13.31 -3.62 -18.71
C GLY A 90 14.64 -3.54 -17.96
N ARG A 91 15.50 -2.56 -18.30
CA ARG A 91 16.78 -2.31 -17.61
C ARG A 91 16.61 -1.56 -16.30
N TYR A 92 15.48 -0.87 -16.13
CA TYR A 92 15.05 -0.28 -14.88
C TYR A 92 13.84 -1.07 -14.36
N ARG A 93 13.95 -1.63 -13.15
CA ARG A 93 12.93 -2.49 -12.54
C ARG A 93 12.57 -1.95 -11.18
N LEU A 94 11.32 -1.51 -11.02
CA LEU A 94 10.80 -0.95 -9.77
C LEU A 94 9.77 -1.90 -9.16
N TYR A 95 10.05 -2.32 -7.93
CA TYR A 95 9.26 -3.27 -7.16
C TYR A 95 8.51 -2.51 -6.05
N PRO A 96 7.20 -2.28 -6.18
CA PRO A 96 6.39 -1.63 -5.14
C PRO A 96 6.15 -2.58 -3.96
N TYR A 97 6.97 -2.46 -2.92
CA TYR A 97 6.83 -3.25 -1.69
C TYR A 97 5.66 -2.75 -0.85
N PHE A 98 5.53 -1.43 -0.70
CA PHE A 98 4.41 -0.80 0.00
C PHE A 98 3.91 0.36 -0.88
N PRO A 99 2.94 0.12 -1.78
CA PRO A 99 2.39 1.14 -2.66
C PRO A 99 1.51 2.13 -1.88
N PHE A 100 1.06 3.20 -2.56
CA PHE A 100 0.24 4.22 -1.92
C PHE A 100 -1.06 3.62 -1.38
N GLU A 101 -1.36 3.98 -0.14
CA GLU A 101 -2.65 3.71 0.50
C GLU A 101 -3.16 5.03 1.07
N ASP A 102 -4.47 5.31 0.93
CA ASP A 102 -5.08 6.59 1.31
C ASP A 102 -4.79 7.04 2.76
N GLN A 103 -4.33 6.14 3.63
CA GLN A 103 -4.03 6.39 5.04
C GLN A 103 -2.52 6.37 5.37
N LYS A 104 -1.65 6.12 4.39
CA LYS A 104 -0.20 6.05 4.59
C LYS A 104 0.48 7.21 3.87
N PRO A 105 1.29 8.03 4.56
CA PRO A 105 1.92 9.21 3.95
C PRO A 105 3.17 8.84 3.13
N PHE A 106 3.36 7.58 2.76
CA PHE A 106 4.54 7.14 2.03
C PHE A 106 4.30 5.93 1.16
N GLU A 107 5.20 5.77 0.19
CA GLU A 107 5.39 4.58 -0.62
C GLU A 107 6.81 4.06 -0.44
N SER A 108 6.99 2.75 -0.57
CA SER A 108 8.29 2.10 -0.51
C SER A 108 8.51 1.19 -1.69
N TYR A 109 9.65 1.38 -2.34
CA TYR A 109 10.08 0.64 -3.51
C TYR A 109 11.46 0.03 -3.29
N SER A 110 11.71 -1.09 -3.95
CA SER A 110 13.07 -1.49 -4.31
C SER A 110 13.26 -1.24 -5.80
N VAL A 111 14.44 -0.77 -6.18
CA VAL A 111 14.77 -0.51 -7.58
C VAL A 111 16.03 -1.26 -7.95
N GLU A 112 16.01 -1.89 -9.12
CA GLU A 112 17.16 -2.52 -9.76
C GLU A 112 17.43 -1.86 -11.09
N MET A 113 18.66 -1.39 -11.26
CA MET A 113 19.12 -0.68 -12.46
C MET A 113 20.30 -1.42 -13.07
N GLU A 114 20.13 -1.95 -14.27
CA GLU A 114 21.23 -2.50 -15.07
C GLU A 114 22.29 -1.42 -15.38
N PRO A 115 23.52 -1.80 -15.76
CA PRO A 115 24.53 -0.83 -16.21
C PRO A 115 23.98 0.09 -17.30
N MET A 116 24.20 1.39 -17.14
CA MET A 116 23.71 2.45 -18.03
C MET A 116 22.19 2.55 -18.13
N ALA A 117 21.43 1.89 -17.25
CA ALA A 117 20.00 2.10 -17.16
C ALA A 117 19.73 3.52 -16.64
N SER A 118 18.72 4.17 -17.20
CA SER A 118 18.35 5.53 -16.81
C SER A 118 16.84 5.76 -16.84
N LEU A 119 16.37 6.59 -15.93
CA LEU A 119 14.98 7.04 -15.89
C LEU A 119 14.93 8.54 -15.62
N ASN A 120 14.17 9.28 -16.44
CA ASN A 120 13.81 10.66 -16.15
C ASN A 120 12.43 10.67 -15.50
N ALA A 121 12.30 11.38 -14.39
CA ALA A 121 11.05 11.51 -13.67
C ALA A 121 10.55 12.95 -13.74
N ASP A 122 9.26 13.09 -14.04
CA ASP A 122 8.56 14.35 -13.90
C ASP A 122 8.43 14.73 -12.41
N PRO A 123 8.34 16.04 -12.10
CA PRO A 123 8.10 16.50 -10.74
C PRO A 123 6.91 15.79 -10.10
N HIS A 124 7.11 15.27 -8.89
CA HIS A 124 6.03 14.74 -8.08
C HIS A 124 5.18 15.87 -7.50
N THR A 125 4.12 15.51 -6.77
CA THR A 125 3.22 16.48 -6.15
C THR A 125 4.00 17.43 -5.22
N PRO A 126 3.56 18.70 -5.07
CA PRO A 126 4.29 19.69 -4.28
C PRO A 126 4.63 19.21 -2.87
N GLY A 127 5.88 19.43 -2.45
CA GLY A 127 6.36 19.01 -1.13
C GLY A 127 6.81 17.57 -1.02
N THR A 128 6.63 16.73 -2.06
CA THR A 128 7.07 15.33 -2.04
C THR A 128 8.57 15.23 -1.77
N ILE A 129 8.93 14.33 -0.87
CA ILE A 129 10.32 14.05 -0.49
C ILE A 129 10.63 12.61 -0.87
N GLU A 130 11.78 12.41 -1.50
CA GLU A 130 12.32 11.09 -1.72
C GLU A 130 13.55 10.84 -0.85
N CYS A 131 13.62 9.62 -0.31
CA CYS A 131 14.77 9.10 0.41
C CYS A 131 15.26 7.82 -0.27
N ILE A 132 16.51 7.81 -0.70
CA ILE A 132 17.13 6.68 -1.41
C ILE A 132 18.31 6.17 -0.61
N THR A 133 18.40 4.85 -0.45
CA THR A 133 19.55 4.14 0.11
C THR A 133 20.06 3.16 -0.93
N VAL A 134 21.34 3.25 -1.29
CA VAL A 134 21.96 2.32 -2.25
C VAL A 134 22.59 1.17 -1.47
N PHE A 135 22.23 -0.06 -1.80
CA PHE A 135 22.77 -1.26 -1.15
C PHE A 135 23.91 -1.91 -1.95
N SER A 136 23.86 -1.82 -3.28
CA SER A 136 24.91 -2.29 -4.18
C SER A 136 25.00 -1.40 -5.41
N GLY A 137 26.18 -1.35 -6.04
CA GLY A 137 26.42 -0.54 -7.23
C GLY A 137 26.57 0.95 -6.91
N THR A 138 26.12 1.81 -7.82
CA THR A 138 26.26 3.26 -7.69
C THR A 138 25.10 3.94 -8.41
N LEU A 139 24.46 4.90 -7.74
CA LEU A 139 23.45 5.76 -8.35
C LEU A 139 24.06 7.12 -8.67
N CYS A 140 23.81 7.62 -9.88
CA CYS A 140 23.97 9.02 -10.24
C CYS A 140 22.57 9.64 -10.29
N LEU A 141 22.23 10.44 -9.28
CA LEU A 141 20.99 11.19 -9.19
C LEU A 141 21.23 12.61 -9.72
N THR A 142 20.38 13.09 -10.62
CA THR A 142 20.37 14.50 -11.02
C THR A 142 19.11 15.17 -10.50
N VAL A 143 19.23 16.22 -9.69
CA VAL A 143 18.09 17.04 -9.20
C VAL A 143 18.43 18.49 -9.45
N GLN A 144 17.52 19.27 -10.05
CA GLN A 144 17.75 20.69 -10.36
C GLN A 144 19.11 20.93 -11.06
N ASN A 145 19.46 20.11 -12.05
CA ASN A 145 20.73 20.14 -12.79
C ASN A 145 22.01 19.88 -11.98
N LYS A 146 21.90 19.44 -10.71
CA LYS A 146 23.04 19.04 -9.88
C LYS A 146 23.12 17.52 -9.82
N LYS A 147 24.32 17.00 -10.07
CA LYS A 147 24.60 15.57 -10.00
C LYS A 147 25.09 15.19 -8.61
N HIS A 148 24.55 14.10 -8.09
CA HIS A 148 24.90 13.49 -6.82
C HIS A 148 25.26 12.03 -7.10
N ILE A 149 26.46 11.62 -6.70
CA ILE A 149 26.87 10.21 -6.76
C ILE A 149 26.62 9.60 -5.39
N ILE A 150 25.81 8.54 -5.35
CA ILE A 150 25.47 7.80 -4.14
C ILE A 150 26.05 6.40 -4.28
N GLN A 151 26.97 6.06 -3.39
CA GLN A 151 27.64 4.76 -3.38
C GLN A 151 26.88 3.76 -2.50
N ALA A 152 27.20 2.48 -2.64
CA ALA A 152 26.68 1.45 -1.74
C ALA A 152 26.98 1.78 -0.27
N GLY A 153 25.96 1.73 0.57
CA GLY A 153 26.02 2.12 1.99
C GLY A 153 25.59 3.56 2.27
N ASP A 154 25.49 4.41 1.26
CA ASP A 154 25.09 5.81 1.41
C ASP A 154 23.59 6.01 1.19
N SER A 155 23.08 7.13 1.70
CA SER A 155 21.69 7.55 1.48
C SER A 155 21.61 9.04 1.14
N ILE A 156 20.60 9.39 0.34
CA ILE A 156 20.29 10.77 -0.03
C ILE A 156 18.81 11.05 0.18
N LYS A 157 18.50 12.28 0.59
CA LYS A 157 17.14 12.80 0.67
C LYS A 157 17.05 14.08 -0.15
N PHE A 158 16.00 14.22 -0.97
CA PHE A 158 15.80 15.40 -1.82
C PHE A 158 14.30 15.68 -2.00
N LYS A 159 14.00 16.88 -2.48
CA LYS A 159 12.64 17.26 -2.85
C LYS A 159 12.33 16.74 -4.26
N ALA A 160 11.46 15.76 -4.35
CA ALA A 160 11.04 15.12 -5.60
C ALA A 160 9.95 15.92 -6.34
N ASP A 161 9.47 17.01 -5.74
CA ASP A 161 8.65 18.05 -6.40
C ASP A 161 9.42 18.88 -7.45
N ASN A 162 10.63 18.47 -7.82
CA ASN A 162 11.44 19.04 -8.90
C ASN A 162 11.77 17.96 -9.93
N PRO A 163 12.04 18.33 -11.20
CA PRO A 163 12.50 17.38 -12.19
C PRO A 163 13.79 16.71 -11.73
N HIS A 164 13.84 15.39 -11.87
CA HIS A 164 14.97 14.61 -11.43
C HIS A 164 15.17 13.37 -12.31
N SER A 165 16.39 12.81 -12.29
CA SER A 165 16.70 11.61 -13.07
C SER A 165 17.69 10.70 -12.37
N TYR A 166 17.55 9.42 -12.67
CA TYR A 166 18.32 8.31 -12.14
C TYR A 166 19.18 7.75 -13.26
N LEU A 167 20.45 7.48 -12.97
CA LEU A 167 21.35 6.77 -13.88
C LEU A 167 22.20 5.81 -13.05
N ASN A 168 22.35 4.57 -13.52
CA ASN A 168 23.45 3.71 -13.07
C ASN A 168 24.68 3.97 -13.97
N PRO A 169 25.71 4.71 -13.51
CA PRO A 169 26.91 4.99 -14.30
C PRO A 169 27.94 3.84 -14.25
N GLY A 170 27.67 2.81 -13.44
CA GLY A 170 28.58 1.70 -13.18
C GLY A 170 28.53 0.60 -14.23
N LYS A 171 29.26 -0.48 -13.96
CA LYS A 171 29.31 -1.70 -14.78
C LYS A 171 28.58 -2.88 -14.14
N GLU A 172 28.03 -2.69 -12.95
CA GLU A 172 27.33 -3.69 -12.17
C GLU A 172 25.89 -3.25 -11.90
N LEU A 173 25.04 -4.19 -11.49
CA LEU A 173 23.67 -3.91 -11.08
C LEU A 173 23.65 -2.97 -9.86
N THR A 174 22.90 -1.88 -9.96
CA THR A 174 22.63 -1.02 -8.81
C THR A 174 21.31 -1.43 -8.17
N ASN A 175 21.33 -1.75 -6.88
CA ASN A 175 20.15 -2.05 -6.08
C ASN A 175 19.99 -0.99 -5.00
N LEU A 176 18.78 -0.44 -4.87
CA LEU A 176 18.45 0.59 -3.90
C LEU A 176 17.04 0.40 -3.33
N SER A 177 16.82 0.95 -2.13
CA SER A 177 15.47 1.27 -1.66
C SER A 177 15.15 2.73 -1.95
N MET A 178 13.90 3.01 -2.23
CA MET A 178 13.36 4.35 -2.44
C MET A 178 12.09 4.47 -1.60
N ILE A 179 12.04 5.48 -0.73
CA ILE A 179 10.83 5.88 -0.01
C ILE A 179 10.39 7.21 -0.58
N VAL A 180 9.16 7.27 -1.07
CA VAL A 180 8.49 8.51 -1.47
C VAL A 180 7.57 8.92 -0.34
N TYR A 181 7.78 10.08 0.25
CA TYR A 181 6.99 10.63 1.35
C TYR A 181 6.17 11.83 0.87
N TYR A 182 4.87 11.78 1.13
CA TYR A 182 3.91 12.82 0.82
C TYR A 182 3.58 13.58 2.11
N PRO A 183 3.95 14.87 2.23
CA PRO A 183 3.57 15.65 3.39
C PRO A 183 2.05 15.84 3.45
N GLU A 184 1.48 15.77 4.66
CA GLU A 184 0.09 16.15 4.89
C GLU A 184 -0.11 17.62 4.53
N SER A 185 -1.21 17.91 3.82
CA SER A 185 -1.61 19.27 3.42
C SER A 185 -2.16 20.08 4.59
#